data_AF-A0A383E3G0-F1
#
_entry.id   AF-A0A383E3G0-F1
#
_cell.length_a   1.000
_cell.length_b   1.000
_cell.length_c   1.000
_cell.angle_alpha   90.00
_cell.angle_beta   90.00
_cell.angle_gamma   90.00
#
_symmetry.space_group_name_H-M   'P 1'
#
loop_
_entity.id
_entity.type
_entity.pdbx_description
1 polymer ?
#
loop_
_entity_poly.entity_id
_entity_poly.type
_entity_poly.pdbx_seq_one_letter_code
_entity_poly.pdbx_strand_id
1 'polypeptide(L)'
;MNVNQVVTVDEMRNLERAAAQAGLTESQIMEKAGTTIASEITSILRPMAGRKILVLVGPGNNGGDGLVIARHLARSGASVDAVLDRARSDDPKIDRATAEWVRIHHFAEIRLSNLARRADVIIDCLLGIGSKPPLRGIPLAMLHEASEFPAFRIACDIPSGIDATTGEADEN
;
A
#
# COMPACT_ATOMS: atom_id res chain seq x y z
N MET A 1 29.52 -4.57 4.46
CA MET A 1 29.06 -3.18 4.60
C MET A 1 27.63 -3.15 4.09
N ASN A 2 26.63 -3.08 4.97
CA ASN A 2 25.26 -2.77 4.54
C ASN A 2 25.21 -1.27 4.31
N VAL A 3 25.45 -0.86 3.08
CA VAL A 3 25.18 0.52 2.68
C VAL A 3 23.67 0.58 2.49
N ASN A 4 22.98 1.29 3.40
CA ASN A 4 21.62 1.78 3.13
C ASN A 4 21.73 2.77 1.97
N GLN A 5 21.74 2.24 0.75
CA GLN A 5 21.83 3.05 -0.45
C GLN A 5 20.44 3.59 -0.77
N VAL A 6 20.29 4.90 -0.64
CA VAL A 6 19.13 5.62 -1.17
C VAL A 6 19.40 5.84 -2.65
N VAL A 7 18.42 5.52 -3.50
CA VAL A 7 18.48 5.70 -4.95
C VAL A 7 17.47 6.76 -5.38
N THR A 8 17.78 7.45 -6.46
CA THR A 8 16.86 8.37 -7.13
C THR A 8 15.69 7.62 -7.77
N VAL A 9 14.60 8.33 -8.07
CA VAL A 9 13.45 7.77 -8.80
C VAL A 9 13.86 7.14 -10.14
N ASP A 10 14.76 7.80 -10.87
CA ASP A 10 15.23 7.30 -12.16
C ASP A 10 16.11 6.05 -12.02
N GLU A 11 16.98 6.00 -11.01
CA GLU A 11 17.73 4.80 -10.68
C GLU A 11 16.81 3.65 -10.29
N MET A 12 15.78 3.89 -9.47
CA MET A 12 14.81 2.86 -9.09
C MET A 12 14.08 2.30 -10.31
N ARG A 13 13.60 3.18 -11.22
CA ARG A 13 12.99 2.77 -12.49
C ARG A 13 13.97 2.00 -13.40
N ASN A 14 15.25 2.35 -13.38
CA ASN A 14 16.27 1.61 -14.12
C ASN A 14 16.46 0.20 -13.55
N LEU A 15 16.45 0.05 -12.22
CA LEU A 15 16.53 -1.25 -11.57
C LEU A 15 15.33 -2.12 -11.90
N GLU A 16 14.11 -1.57 -11.87
CA GLU A 16 12.90 -2.30 -12.28
C GLU A 16 12.95 -2.75 -13.75
N ARG A 17 13.41 -1.86 -14.64
CA ARG A 17 13.59 -2.21 -16.06
C ARG A 17 14.64 -3.30 -16.26
N ALA A 18 15.75 -3.24 -15.54
CA ALA A 18 16.79 -4.26 -15.59
C ALA A 18 16.26 -5.62 -15.09
N ALA A 19 15.46 -5.63 -14.03
CA ALA A 19 14.79 -6.84 -13.54
C ALA A 19 13.85 -7.45 -14.58
N ALA A 20 13.07 -6.61 -15.27
CA ALA A 20 12.20 -7.05 -16.36
C ALA A 20 12.99 -7.63 -17.54
N GLN A 21 14.11 -6.99 -17.92
CA GLN A 21 15.02 -7.49 -18.96
C GLN A 21 15.71 -8.80 -18.59
N ALA A 22 15.91 -9.05 -17.28
CA ALA A 22 16.39 -10.32 -16.75
C ALA A 22 15.32 -11.43 -16.72
N GLY A 23 14.10 -11.16 -17.22
CA GLY A 23 13.02 -12.14 -17.35
C GLY A 23 12.04 -12.19 -16.18
N LEU A 24 12.15 -11.27 -15.21
CA LEU A 24 11.15 -11.16 -14.14
C LEU A 24 9.91 -10.44 -14.64
N THR A 25 8.74 -11.04 -14.44
CA THR A 25 7.47 -10.36 -14.69
C THR A 25 7.18 -9.33 -13.61
N GLU A 26 6.42 -8.29 -13.95
CA GLU A 26 5.95 -7.28 -12.99
C GLU A 26 5.24 -7.93 -11.79
N SER A 27 4.40 -8.94 -12.04
CA SER A 27 3.73 -9.69 -10.97
C SER A 27 4.72 -10.41 -10.04
N GLN A 28 5.88 -10.87 -10.52
CA GLN A 28 6.89 -11.51 -9.66
C GLN A 28 7.66 -10.47 -8.83
N ILE A 29 7.98 -9.32 -9.43
CA ILE A 29 8.63 -8.20 -8.74
C ILE A 29 7.73 -7.69 -7.61
N MET A 30 6.47 -7.43 -7.91
CA MET A 30 5.45 -6.97 -6.97
C MET A 30 5.17 -7.99 -5.86
N GLU A 31 5.05 -9.28 -6.22
CA GLU A 31 4.87 -10.34 -5.22
C GLU A 31 6.05 -10.40 -4.25
N LYS A 32 7.28 -10.22 -4.76
CA LYS A 32 8.49 -10.17 -3.94
C LYS A 32 8.52 -8.93 -3.03
N ALA A 33 8.19 -7.75 -3.55
CA ALA A 33 8.14 -6.50 -2.80
C ALA A 33 7.09 -6.58 -1.68
N GLY A 34 5.83 -6.87 -2.03
CA GLY A 34 4.74 -6.95 -1.06
C GLY A 34 4.93 -8.02 0.01
N THR A 35 5.49 -9.21 -0.33
CA THR A 35 5.80 -10.24 0.68
C THR A 35 6.88 -9.78 1.65
N THR A 36 7.90 -9.07 1.15
CA THR A 36 8.99 -8.56 1.99
C THR A 36 8.44 -7.51 2.96
N ILE A 37 7.65 -6.56 2.46
CA ILE A 37 7.00 -5.53 3.28
C ILE A 37 6.07 -6.17 4.32
N ALA A 38 5.23 -7.13 3.94
CA ALA A 38 4.35 -7.83 4.87
C ALA A 38 5.12 -8.57 5.98
N SER A 39 6.28 -9.12 5.67
CA SER A 39 7.16 -9.77 6.65
C SER A 39 7.70 -8.78 7.68
N GLU A 40 8.17 -7.61 7.23
CA GLU A 40 8.65 -6.54 8.11
C GLU A 40 7.53 -5.99 8.99
N ILE A 41 6.35 -5.69 8.40
CA ILE A 41 5.16 -5.26 9.14
C ILE A 41 4.78 -6.30 10.19
N THR A 42 4.77 -7.57 9.83
CA THR A 42 4.48 -8.68 10.75
C THR A 42 5.50 -8.75 11.89
N SER A 43 6.77 -8.45 11.63
CA SER A 43 7.84 -8.42 12.65
C SER A 43 7.64 -7.27 13.65
N ILE A 44 7.30 -6.08 13.15
CA ILE A 44 7.10 -4.87 13.95
C ILE A 44 5.84 -4.98 14.83
N LEU A 45 4.77 -5.58 14.31
CA LEU A 45 3.44 -5.53 14.93
C LEU A 45 3.07 -6.76 15.77
N ARG A 46 3.97 -7.72 15.99
CA ARG A 46 3.66 -8.98 16.70
C ARG A 46 2.98 -8.73 18.07
N PRO A 47 1.96 -9.54 18.45
CA PRO A 47 1.30 -10.56 17.64
C PRO A 47 0.34 -9.95 16.60
N MET A 48 0.21 -10.61 15.45
CA MET A 48 -0.71 -10.21 14.38
C MET A 48 -2.17 -10.63 14.64
N ALA A 49 -2.35 -11.72 15.39
CA ALA A 49 -3.67 -12.25 15.69
C ALA A 49 -4.59 -11.19 16.33
N GLY A 50 -5.73 -10.94 15.70
CA GLY A 50 -6.73 -9.99 16.19
C GLY A 50 -6.49 -8.52 15.84
N ARG A 51 -5.34 -8.17 15.23
CA ARG A 51 -5.08 -6.81 14.73
C ARG A 51 -6.04 -6.46 13.61
N LYS A 52 -6.59 -5.25 13.62
CA LYS A 52 -7.43 -4.69 12.56
C LYS A 52 -6.57 -3.78 11.68
N ILE A 53 -6.39 -4.19 10.43
CA ILE A 53 -5.54 -3.50 9.47
C ILE A 53 -6.41 -2.98 8.33
N LEU A 54 -6.30 -1.68 8.08
CA LEU A 54 -6.91 -1.01 6.94
C LEU A 54 -5.82 -0.72 5.90
N VAL A 55 -5.96 -1.25 4.69
CA VAL A 55 -5.07 -0.95 3.57
C VAL A 55 -5.78 0.00 2.61
N LEU A 56 -5.19 1.16 2.37
CA LEU A 56 -5.65 2.13 1.38
C LEU A 56 -4.97 1.81 0.05
N VAL A 57 -5.74 1.34 -0.93
CA VAL A 57 -5.22 0.77 -2.18
C VAL A 57 -5.46 1.75 -3.32
N GLY A 58 -4.38 2.32 -3.85
CA GLY A 58 -4.43 3.20 -5.01
C GLY A 58 -4.50 2.47 -6.35
N PRO A 59 -4.62 3.22 -7.45
CA PRO A 59 -4.82 2.63 -8.77
C PRO A 59 -3.55 1.99 -9.36
N GLY A 60 -2.38 2.56 -9.10
CA GLY A 60 -1.10 2.16 -9.70
C GLY A 60 -0.37 1.06 -8.94
N ASN A 61 0.92 0.85 -9.25
CA ASN A 61 1.72 -0.27 -8.73
C ASN A 61 1.79 -0.34 -7.21
N ASN A 62 1.83 0.80 -6.51
CA ASN A 62 1.82 0.83 -5.05
C ASN A 62 0.58 0.16 -4.45
N GLY A 63 -0.60 0.35 -5.08
CA GLY A 63 -1.81 -0.38 -4.69
C GLY A 63 -1.69 -1.88 -4.96
N GLY A 64 -0.90 -2.26 -5.97
CA GLY A 64 -0.59 -3.65 -6.33
C GLY A 64 0.14 -4.35 -5.20
N ASP A 65 1.19 -3.70 -4.71
CA ASP A 65 1.90 -4.10 -3.51
C ASP A 65 0.96 -4.16 -2.31
N GLY A 66 0.07 -3.17 -2.15
CA GLY A 66 -0.95 -3.15 -1.09
C GLY A 66 -1.84 -4.40 -1.03
N LEU A 67 -2.29 -4.92 -2.18
CA LEU A 67 -3.09 -6.16 -2.23
C LEU A 67 -2.27 -7.40 -1.86
N VAL A 68 -0.98 -7.44 -2.26
CA VAL A 68 -0.06 -8.49 -1.85
C VAL A 68 0.20 -8.42 -0.34
N ILE A 69 0.46 -7.22 0.19
CA ILE A 69 0.65 -6.99 1.62
C ILE A 69 -0.59 -7.45 2.39
N ALA A 70 -1.77 -7.00 1.97
CA ALA A 70 -3.04 -7.31 2.63
C ALA A 70 -3.25 -8.83 2.78
N ARG A 71 -3.05 -9.62 1.71
CA ARG A 71 -3.27 -11.07 1.77
C ARG A 71 -2.26 -11.79 2.68
N HIS A 72 -1.00 -11.34 2.71
CA HIS A 72 0.02 -11.94 3.57
C HIS A 72 -0.18 -11.57 5.05
N LEU A 73 -0.67 -10.37 5.34
CA LEU A 73 -1.04 -9.97 6.71
C LEU A 73 -2.28 -10.74 7.20
N ALA A 74 -3.27 -10.97 6.32
CA ALA A 74 -4.42 -11.82 6.64
C ALA A 74 -4.00 -13.26 6.94
N ARG A 75 -3.11 -13.86 6.12
CA ARG A 75 -2.49 -15.17 6.38
C ARG A 75 -1.74 -15.24 7.71
N SER A 76 -1.24 -14.10 8.20
CA SER A 76 -0.55 -13.98 9.48
C SER A 76 -1.50 -13.82 10.67
N GLY A 77 -2.81 -13.83 10.45
CA GLY A 77 -3.85 -13.79 11.50
C GLY A 77 -4.49 -12.42 11.74
N ALA A 78 -4.15 -11.40 10.94
CA ALA A 78 -4.78 -10.10 11.02
C ALA A 78 -6.18 -10.09 10.39
N SER A 79 -7.05 -9.21 10.87
CA SER A 79 -8.32 -8.89 10.23
C SER A 79 -8.11 -7.71 9.29
N VAL A 80 -8.13 -7.97 7.98
CA VAL A 80 -7.72 -6.97 6.96
C VAL A 80 -8.92 -6.49 6.16
N ASP A 81 -9.10 -5.17 6.11
CA ASP A 81 -9.96 -4.47 5.16
C ASP A 81 -9.07 -3.73 4.15
N ALA A 82 -9.30 -3.95 2.86
CA ALA A 82 -8.67 -3.19 1.79
C ALA A 82 -9.72 -2.31 1.11
N VAL A 83 -9.46 -1.01 1.03
CA VAL A 83 -10.35 -0.04 0.39
C VAL A 83 -9.68 0.44 -0.87
N LEU A 84 -10.37 0.30 -2.01
CA LEU A 84 -9.81 0.53 -3.33
C LEU A 84 -10.46 1.74 -3.99
N ASP A 85 -9.65 2.44 -4.79
CA ASP A 85 -10.16 3.25 -5.90
C ASP A 85 -10.90 2.35 -6.92
N ARG A 86 -12.03 2.82 -7.46
CA ARG A 86 -12.82 2.12 -8.49
C ARG A 86 -12.01 1.82 -9.76
N ALA A 87 -10.97 2.58 -10.04
CA ALA A 87 -10.08 2.34 -11.17
C ALA A 87 -9.39 0.94 -11.18
N ARG A 88 -9.52 0.17 -10.09
CA ARG A 88 -8.85 -1.12 -9.90
C ARG A 88 -9.78 -2.35 -9.89
N SER A 89 -11.07 -2.19 -10.19
CA SER A 89 -12.06 -3.27 -10.03
C SER A 89 -11.76 -4.59 -10.79
N ASP A 90 -10.94 -4.56 -11.85
CA ASP A 90 -10.63 -5.74 -12.67
C ASP A 90 -9.22 -6.33 -12.40
N ASP A 91 -8.56 -5.99 -11.28
CA ASP A 91 -7.24 -6.53 -10.95
C ASP A 91 -7.34 -7.97 -10.39
N PRO A 92 -6.74 -9.00 -11.02
CA PRO A 92 -6.74 -10.39 -10.53
C PRO A 92 -6.16 -10.57 -9.12
N LYS A 93 -5.40 -9.58 -8.62
CA LYS A 93 -4.89 -9.57 -7.24
C LYS A 93 -6.01 -9.38 -6.20
N ILE A 94 -7.14 -8.80 -6.59
CA ILE A 94 -8.33 -8.69 -5.73
C ILE A 94 -8.87 -10.09 -5.42
N ASP A 95 -8.99 -10.95 -6.43
CA ASP A 95 -9.46 -12.33 -6.25
C ASP A 95 -8.52 -13.12 -5.32
N ARG A 96 -7.20 -12.95 -5.52
CA ARG A 96 -6.18 -13.59 -4.67
C ARG A 96 -6.24 -13.09 -3.23
N ALA A 97 -6.49 -11.80 -3.02
CA ALA A 97 -6.62 -11.24 -1.67
C ALA A 97 -7.92 -11.72 -1.00
N THR A 98 -9.03 -11.74 -1.74
CA THR A 98 -10.33 -12.23 -1.27
C THR A 98 -10.28 -13.70 -0.87
N ALA A 99 -9.59 -14.54 -1.66
CA ALA A 99 -9.38 -15.95 -1.36
C ALA A 99 -8.60 -16.18 -0.05
N GLU A 100 -7.88 -15.17 0.43
CA GLU A 100 -7.09 -15.17 1.67
C GLU A 100 -7.77 -14.30 2.76
N TRP A 101 -9.10 -14.16 2.70
CA TRP A 101 -9.95 -13.53 3.71
C TRP A 101 -9.78 -12.01 3.88
N VAL A 102 -9.16 -11.32 2.91
CA VAL A 102 -9.18 -9.86 2.87
C VAL A 102 -10.58 -9.38 2.49
N ARG A 103 -11.13 -8.43 3.27
CA ARG A 103 -12.41 -7.78 2.94
C ARG A 103 -12.15 -6.62 1.98
N ILE A 104 -12.68 -6.74 0.77
CA ILE A 104 -12.51 -5.77 -0.31
C ILE A 104 -13.69 -4.78 -0.28
N HIS A 105 -13.37 -3.49 -0.31
CA HIS A 105 -14.37 -2.40 -0.36
C HIS A 105 -14.00 -1.41 -1.46
N HIS A 106 -15.00 -0.84 -2.13
CA HIS A 106 -14.79 0.33 -2.99
C HIS A 106 -15.05 1.60 -2.20
N PHE A 107 -14.13 2.57 -2.29
CA PHE A 107 -14.22 3.82 -1.53
C PHE A 107 -15.57 4.54 -1.76
N ALA A 108 -16.10 4.50 -2.98
CA ALA A 108 -17.38 5.12 -3.33
C ALA A 108 -18.62 4.45 -2.71
N GLU A 109 -18.48 3.24 -2.16
CA GLU A 109 -19.60 2.41 -1.69
C GLU A 109 -19.69 2.31 -0.16
N ILE A 110 -18.68 2.85 0.54
CA ILE A 110 -18.57 2.77 2.00
C ILE A 110 -18.27 4.13 2.61
N ARG A 111 -18.34 4.20 3.94
CA ARG A 111 -17.74 5.30 4.70
C ARG A 111 -16.41 4.83 5.27
N LEU A 112 -15.30 5.34 4.76
CA LEU A 112 -13.96 4.91 5.15
C LEU A 112 -13.70 5.12 6.65
N SER A 113 -14.22 6.21 7.20
CA SER A 113 -14.19 6.57 8.63
C SER A 113 -14.73 5.48 9.55
N ASN A 114 -15.70 4.67 9.10
CA ASN A 114 -16.19 3.53 9.89
C ASN A 114 -15.13 2.43 10.03
N LEU A 115 -14.29 2.23 9.02
CA LEU A 115 -13.18 1.28 9.06
C LEU A 115 -11.98 1.89 9.78
N ALA A 116 -11.59 3.11 9.40
CA ALA A 116 -10.44 3.82 9.95
C ALA A 116 -10.53 4.02 11.48
N ARG A 117 -11.72 4.35 12.01
CA ARG A 117 -11.95 4.48 13.47
C ARG A 117 -11.62 3.22 14.27
N ARG A 118 -11.74 2.04 13.63
CA ARG A 118 -11.57 0.73 14.28
C ARG A 118 -10.23 0.09 13.94
N ALA A 119 -9.45 0.68 13.04
CA ALA A 119 -8.16 0.15 12.62
C ALA A 119 -7.12 0.39 13.72
N ASP A 120 -6.33 -0.63 14.02
CA ASP A 120 -5.12 -0.49 14.83
C ASP A 120 -3.98 0.08 13.96
N VAL A 121 -4.00 -0.27 12.66
CA VAL A 121 -2.98 0.10 11.68
C VAL A 121 -3.65 0.50 10.36
N ILE A 122 -3.17 1.60 9.77
CA ILE A 122 -3.51 2.04 8.42
C ILE A 122 -2.25 1.94 7.55
N ILE A 123 -2.35 1.20 6.45
CA ILE A 123 -1.28 1.06 5.47
C ILE A 123 -1.64 1.92 4.25
N ASP A 124 -0.82 2.92 3.98
CA ASP A 124 -0.89 3.76 2.81
C ASP A 124 -0.18 3.08 1.63
N CYS A 125 -0.99 2.57 0.71
CA CYS A 125 -0.56 2.03 -0.58
C CYS A 125 -1.23 2.81 -1.72
N LEU A 126 -1.49 4.11 -1.53
CA LEU A 126 -2.20 4.93 -2.52
C LEU A 126 -1.28 5.31 -3.68
N LEU A 127 -0.16 5.98 -3.42
CA LEU A 127 0.76 6.49 -4.43
C LEU A 127 2.21 6.23 -4.02
N GLY A 128 3.08 5.98 -4.99
CA GLY A 128 4.52 5.75 -4.77
C GLY A 128 5.37 6.80 -5.48
N ILE A 129 6.62 6.43 -5.80
CA ILE A 129 7.63 7.32 -6.43
C ILE A 129 7.22 8.03 -7.73
N GLY A 130 6.17 7.55 -8.40
CA GLY A 130 5.65 8.15 -9.63
C GLY A 130 4.76 9.38 -9.42
N SER A 131 4.36 9.66 -8.19
CA SER A 131 3.45 10.77 -7.87
C SER A 131 4.18 12.08 -7.56
N LYS A 132 3.46 13.19 -7.72
CA LYS A 132 3.92 14.55 -7.41
C LYS A 132 2.81 15.29 -6.65
N PRO A 133 3.14 16.09 -5.63
CA PRO A 133 2.19 17.01 -5.01
C PRO A 133 1.63 18.03 -6.01
N PRO A 134 0.44 18.61 -5.74
CA PRO A 134 -0.49 18.21 -4.69
C PRO A 134 -1.28 16.96 -5.08
N LEU A 135 -1.64 16.16 -4.07
CA LEU A 135 -2.63 15.11 -4.12
C LEU A 135 -3.97 15.67 -4.57
N ARG A 136 -4.70 14.87 -5.36
CA ARG A 136 -6.02 15.24 -5.87
C ARG A 136 -6.92 14.02 -5.90
N GLY A 137 -8.22 14.27 -5.95
CA GLY A 137 -9.23 13.23 -6.17
C GLY A 137 -9.29 12.19 -5.05
N ILE A 138 -9.48 10.93 -5.43
CA ILE A 138 -9.73 9.82 -4.50
C ILE A 138 -8.56 9.59 -3.52
N PRO A 139 -7.28 9.56 -3.94
CA PRO A 139 -6.16 9.42 -2.99
C PRO A 139 -6.16 10.49 -1.89
N LEU A 140 -6.37 11.77 -2.23
CA LEU A 140 -6.46 12.84 -1.24
C LEU A 140 -7.62 12.61 -0.28
N ALA A 141 -8.81 12.30 -0.80
CA ALA A 141 -10.01 12.09 0.01
C ALA A 141 -9.85 10.90 0.98
N MET A 142 -9.28 9.78 0.50
CA MET A 142 -9.02 8.61 1.32
C MET A 142 -7.99 8.90 2.42
N LEU A 143 -6.89 9.57 2.07
CA LEU A 143 -5.84 9.90 3.03
C LEU A 143 -6.35 10.86 4.10
N HIS A 144 -7.09 11.90 3.70
CA HIS A 144 -7.70 12.87 4.61
C HIS A 144 -8.74 12.22 5.54
N GLU A 145 -9.69 11.44 5.02
CA GLU A 145 -10.68 10.77 5.89
C GLU A 145 -10.00 9.75 6.83
N ALA A 146 -8.94 9.08 6.38
CA ALA A 146 -8.16 8.20 7.24
C ALA A 146 -7.31 8.97 8.27
N SER A 147 -6.84 10.18 7.97
CA SER A 147 -5.96 11.01 8.83
C SER A 147 -6.62 11.46 10.13
N GLU A 148 -7.95 11.55 10.15
CA GLU A 148 -8.75 11.94 11.31
C GLU A 148 -8.69 10.95 12.50
N PHE A 149 -8.09 9.77 12.32
CA PHE A 149 -8.06 8.70 13.32
C PHE A 149 -6.62 8.38 13.79
N PRO A 150 -6.42 8.00 15.06
CA PRO A 150 -5.10 7.88 15.68
C PRO A 150 -4.38 6.55 15.41
N ALA A 151 -4.78 5.80 14.37
CA ALA A 151 -4.18 4.50 14.05
C ALA A 151 -2.68 4.62 13.71
N PHE A 152 -1.90 3.58 13.99
CA PHE A 152 -0.49 3.52 13.58
C PHE A 152 -0.40 3.48 12.05
N ARG A 153 0.50 4.28 11.45
CA ARG A 153 0.57 4.45 9.99
C ARG A 153 1.83 3.86 9.42
N ILE A 154 1.68 3.15 8.30
CA ILE A 154 2.78 2.59 7.52
C ILE A 154 2.57 3.03 6.08
N ALA A 155 3.57 3.63 5.46
CA ALA A 155 3.55 3.92 4.03
C ALA A 155 4.31 2.83 3.26
N CYS A 156 3.75 2.39 2.14
CA CYS A 156 4.41 1.52 1.19
C CYS A 156 5.16 2.37 0.15
N ASP A 157 6.43 2.04 -0.08
CA ASP A 157 7.37 2.82 -0.91
C ASP A 157 7.69 4.20 -0.29
N ILE A 158 6.79 5.16 -0.43
CA ILE A 158 6.89 6.50 0.17
C ILE A 158 5.51 6.94 0.69
N PRO A 159 5.45 7.84 1.69
CA PRO A 159 4.17 8.44 2.09
C PRO A 159 3.51 9.14 0.90
N SER A 160 2.26 8.80 0.61
CA SER A 160 1.49 9.45 -0.44
C SER A 160 1.40 10.95 -0.17
N GLY A 161 1.71 11.76 -1.18
CA GLY A 161 1.77 13.21 -1.06
C GLY A 161 3.18 13.74 -0.83
N ILE A 162 4.22 12.89 -0.85
CA ILE A 162 5.61 13.33 -0.88
C ILE A 162 6.17 13.20 -2.29
N ASP A 163 6.88 14.23 -2.76
CA ASP A 163 7.71 14.14 -3.95
C ASP A 163 8.97 13.30 -3.64
N ALA A 164 9.08 12.12 -4.24
CA ALA A 164 10.20 11.19 -4.04
C ALA A 164 11.58 11.76 -4.42
N THR A 165 11.63 12.84 -5.18
CA THR A 165 12.88 13.48 -5.64
C THR A 165 13.28 14.63 -4.73
N THR A 166 12.34 15.50 -4.36
CA THR A 166 12.64 16.72 -3.61
C THR A 166 12.39 16.57 -2.10
N GLY A 167 11.59 15.58 -1.70
CA GLY A 167 11.08 15.44 -0.33
C GLY A 167 9.99 16.44 0.03
N GLU A 168 9.54 17.26 -0.93
CA GLU A 168 8.44 18.20 -0.73
C GLU A 168 7.15 17.45 -0.41
N ALA A 169 6.51 17.81 0.69
CA ALA A 169 5.24 17.25 1.11
C ALA A 169 4.10 18.14 0.62
N ASP A 170 2.97 17.51 0.32
CA ASP A 170 1.71 18.21 0.12
C ASP A 170 1.34 19.00 1.39
N GLU A 171 0.79 20.20 1.19
CA GLU A 171 0.38 21.11 2.27
C GLU A 171 -1.04 20.81 2.79
N ASN A 172 -1.77 19.90 2.13
CA ASN A 172 -3.16 19.54 2.46
C ASN A 172 -3.30 18.46 3.54
#